data_AF-A0A6P4FG32-F1
#
_entry.id   AF-A0A6P4FG32-F1
#
_cell.length_a   1.000
_cell.length_b   1.000
_cell.length_c   1.000
_cell.angle_alpha   90.00
_cell.angle_beta   90.00
_cell.angle_gamma   90.00
#
_symmetry.space_group_name_H-M   'P 1'
#
loop_
_entity.id
_entity.type
_entity.pdbx_description
1 polymer ?
#
loop_
_entity_poly.entity_id
_entity_poly.type
_entity_poly.pdbx_seq_one_letter_code
_entity_poly.pdbx_strand_id
1 'polypeptide(L)'
;MFDFAWSEFALIGVVALLVIGPKDMPAAIRSVAKVVRKARSLASDFQGHVDEMVREADLGDVRDQVRQLRSLNVRNQIMRTIDNDGSLRRTFDDPALKGRPFDDRPKPLPATDAPDLIPPPPRENIGSSPLGIEPLSFTGSTPVTEPDQAPAVVPPAIARRIASAWPRLRTPAILPPSRVLHGDRRVAPFIASVSDTPTPDVQHSQDQTSPPAPDEEPTCRDDD
;
A
#
# COMPACT_ATOMS: atom_id res chain seq x y z
N MET A 1 22.28 12.73 -26.73
CA MET A 1 21.40 11.54 -26.97
C MET A 1 20.70 11.04 -25.70
N PHE A 2 20.59 11.87 -24.65
CA PHE A 2 19.85 11.56 -23.41
C PHE A 2 18.78 12.62 -23.07
N ASP A 3 18.68 13.65 -23.89
CA ASP A 3 17.74 14.78 -23.72
C ASP A 3 16.28 14.33 -23.91
N PHE A 4 16.08 13.30 -24.73
CA PHE A 4 14.80 12.64 -24.94
C PHE A 4 14.37 11.84 -23.73
N ALA A 5 15.23 10.96 -23.20
CA ALA A 5 14.88 10.10 -22.08
C ALA A 5 14.35 10.89 -20.87
N TRP A 6 15.00 12.00 -20.50
CA TRP A 6 14.56 12.80 -19.36
C TRP A 6 13.23 13.53 -19.60
N SER A 7 13.03 14.10 -20.79
CA SER A 7 11.76 14.78 -21.13
C SER A 7 10.60 13.78 -21.31
N GLU A 8 10.87 12.58 -21.80
CA GLU A 8 9.90 11.50 -21.92
C GLU A 8 9.53 10.90 -20.56
N PHE A 9 10.51 10.71 -19.67
CA PHE A 9 10.22 10.33 -18.28
C PHE A 9 9.38 11.39 -17.57
N ALA A 10 9.62 12.68 -17.84
CA ALA A 10 8.79 13.76 -17.32
C ALA A 10 7.36 13.69 -17.88
N LEU A 11 7.20 13.49 -19.19
CA LEU A 11 5.87 13.35 -19.83
C LEU A 11 5.09 12.14 -19.28
N ILE A 12 5.72 10.98 -19.22
CA ILE A 12 5.14 9.77 -18.63
C ILE A 12 4.82 10.00 -17.15
N GLY A 13 5.69 10.73 -16.44
CA GLY A 13 5.47 11.15 -15.06
C GLY A 13 4.20 11.97 -14.90
N VAL A 14 3.98 12.98 -15.76
CA VAL A 14 2.76 13.81 -15.75
C VAL A 14 1.52 12.96 -16.05
N VAL A 15 1.56 12.11 -17.08
CA VAL A 15 0.43 11.23 -17.41
C VAL A 15 0.13 10.25 -16.28
N ALA A 16 1.16 9.66 -15.68
CA ALA A 16 1.02 8.78 -14.53
C ALA A 16 0.46 9.51 -13.30
N LEU A 17 0.86 10.76 -13.04
CA LEU A 17 0.30 11.58 -11.97
C LEU A 17 -1.19 11.88 -12.19
N LEU A 18 -1.65 12.05 -13.43
CA LEU A 18 -3.06 12.22 -13.77
C LEU A 18 -3.87 10.95 -13.57
N VAL A 19 -3.35 9.80 -14.00
CA VAL A 19 -4.09 8.52 -13.99
C VAL A 19 -4.08 7.87 -12.61
N ILE A 20 -2.91 7.81 -11.98
CA ILE A 20 -2.70 7.12 -10.69
C ILE A 20 -2.90 8.11 -9.52
N GLY A 21 -2.69 9.40 -9.76
CA GLY A 21 -2.75 10.42 -8.71
C GLY A 21 -1.37 10.66 -8.06
N PRO A 22 -1.11 11.90 -7.59
CA PRO A 22 0.18 12.28 -7.01
C PRO A 22 0.53 11.56 -5.71
N LYS A 23 -0.45 11.05 -4.98
CA LYS A 23 -0.23 10.31 -3.72
C LYS A 23 0.15 8.84 -3.94
N ASP A 24 -0.32 8.23 -5.03
CA ASP A 24 -0.14 6.79 -5.26
C ASP A 24 1.06 6.48 -6.17
N MET A 25 1.49 7.44 -7.00
CA MET A 25 2.73 7.35 -7.79
C MET A 25 3.99 7.00 -6.96
N PRO A 26 4.29 7.68 -5.82
CA PRO A 26 5.48 7.33 -5.03
C PRO A 26 5.39 5.94 -4.41
N ALA A 27 4.19 5.45 -4.08
CA ALA A 27 4.00 4.08 -3.62
C ALA A 27 4.21 3.07 -4.76
N ALA A 28 3.70 3.35 -5.96
CA ALA A 28 3.88 2.51 -7.16
C ALA A 28 5.36 2.38 -7.57
N ILE A 29 6.10 3.50 -7.63
CA ILE A 29 7.53 3.52 -7.94
C ILE A 29 8.30 2.66 -6.93
N ARG A 30 7.99 2.78 -5.63
CA ARG A 30 8.64 1.96 -4.59
C ARG A 30 8.36 0.47 -4.77
N SER A 31 7.17 0.09 -5.20
CA SER A 31 6.81 -1.31 -5.45
C SER A 31 7.60 -1.90 -6.62
N VAL A 32 7.65 -1.17 -7.74
CA VAL A 32 8.45 -1.57 -8.92
C VAL A 32 9.94 -1.60 -8.55
N ALA A 33 10.43 -0.58 -7.85
CA ALA A 33 11.82 -0.53 -7.41
C ALA A 33 12.22 -1.70 -6.52
N LYS A 34 11.32 -2.20 -5.65
CA LYS A 34 11.57 -3.41 -4.85
C LYS A 34 11.74 -4.65 -5.73
N VAL A 35 10.92 -4.81 -6.77
CA VAL A 35 11.02 -5.93 -7.70
C VAL A 35 12.32 -5.84 -8.50
N VAL A 36 12.63 -4.67 -9.05
CA VAL A 36 13.89 -4.43 -9.79
C VAL A 36 15.10 -4.65 -8.89
N ARG A 37 15.05 -4.22 -7.63
CA ARG A 37 16.14 -4.42 -6.66
C ARG A 37 16.38 -5.90 -6.37
N LYS A 38 15.31 -6.68 -6.19
CA LYS A 38 15.41 -8.14 -6.02
C LYS A 38 15.98 -8.80 -7.27
N ALA A 39 15.48 -8.45 -8.45
CA ALA A 39 16.00 -8.98 -9.71
C ALA A 39 17.48 -8.63 -9.92
N ARG A 40 17.89 -7.39 -9.59
CA ARG A 40 19.29 -6.96 -9.65
C ARG A 40 20.18 -7.69 -8.64
N SER A 41 19.68 -7.94 -7.43
CA SER A 41 20.39 -8.73 -6.42
C SER A 41 20.64 -10.15 -6.92
N LEU A 42 19.58 -10.82 -7.39
CA LEU A 42 19.68 -12.17 -7.95
C LEU A 42 20.64 -12.18 -9.15
N ALA A 43 20.54 -11.22 -10.06
CA ALA A 43 21.46 -11.13 -11.21
C ALA A 43 22.92 -10.91 -10.77
N SER A 44 23.16 -10.14 -9.71
CA SER A 44 24.50 -9.95 -9.14
C SER A 44 25.04 -11.26 -8.57
N ASP A 45 24.19 -12.02 -7.88
CA ASP A 45 24.56 -13.32 -7.31
C ASP A 45 24.84 -14.33 -8.44
N PHE A 46 23.95 -14.43 -9.44
CA PHE A 46 24.16 -15.29 -10.61
C PHE A 46 25.41 -14.90 -11.39
N GLN A 47 25.68 -13.61 -11.56
CA GLN A 47 26.89 -13.17 -12.23
C GLN A 47 28.15 -13.61 -11.47
N GLY A 48 28.13 -13.55 -10.12
CA GLY A 48 29.21 -14.08 -9.30
C GLY A 48 29.42 -15.59 -9.47
N HIS A 49 28.33 -16.38 -9.41
CA HIS A 49 28.42 -17.84 -9.57
C HIS A 49 28.79 -18.25 -11.00
N VAL A 50 28.27 -17.53 -12.01
CA VAL A 50 28.59 -17.79 -13.42
C VAL A 50 30.03 -17.40 -13.72
N ASP A 51 30.54 -16.27 -13.21
CA ASP A 51 31.94 -15.88 -13.41
C ASP A 51 32.90 -16.92 -12.79
N GLU A 52 32.55 -17.55 -11.66
CA GLU A 52 33.32 -18.65 -11.06
C GLU A 52 33.25 -19.93 -11.91
N MET A 53 32.05 -20.33 -12.34
CA MET A 53 31.86 -21.50 -13.21
C MET A 53 32.52 -21.34 -14.58
N VAL A 54 32.49 -20.14 -15.16
CA VAL A 54 33.09 -19.79 -16.46
C VAL A 54 34.62 -19.70 -16.35
N ARG A 55 35.15 -19.49 -15.15
CA ARG A 55 36.59 -19.48 -14.90
C ARG A 55 37.15 -20.89 -14.71
N GLU A 56 36.33 -21.82 -14.21
CA GLU A 56 36.68 -23.24 -14.05
C GLU A 56 36.39 -24.05 -15.32
N ALA A 57 35.24 -23.84 -15.96
CA ALA A 57 34.93 -24.35 -17.28
C ALA A 57 35.20 -23.21 -18.26
N ASP A 58 36.25 -23.32 -19.08
CA ASP A 58 36.81 -22.35 -20.07
C ASP A 58 35.77 -21.74 -21.06
N LEU A 59 34.72 -21.09 -20.54
CA LEU A 59 33.53 -20.59 -21.23
C LEU A 59 33.70 -19.11 -21.61
N GLY A 60 34.94 -18.61 -21.65
CA GLY A 60 35.27 -17.24 -22.05
C GLY A 60 34.69 -16.89 -23.41
N ASP A 61 34.76 -17.82 -24.36
CA ASP A 61 34.23 -17.68 -25.72
C ASP A 61 32.72 -17.44 -25.75
N VAL A 62 31.95 -18.07 -24.85
CA VAL A 62 30.49 -17.89 -24.76
C VAL A 62 30.15 -16.50 -24.24
N ARG A 63 30.91 -16.01 -23.26
CA ARG A 63 30.74 -14.65 -22.73
C ARG A 63 31.00 -13.60 -23.81
N ASP A 64 32.04 -13.79 -24.61
CA ASP A 64 32.41 -12.86 -25.69
C ASP A 64 31.41 -12.90 -26.85
N GLN A 65 30.92 -14.09 -27.23
CA GLN A 65 29.85 -14.22 -28.22
C GLN A 65 28.55 -13.52 -27.75
N VAL A 66 28.14 -13.71 -26.49
CA VAL A 66 26.96 -13.02 -25.95
C VAL A 66 27.16 -11.50 -25.91
N ARG A 67 28.37 -11.04 -25.56
CA ARG A 67 28.71 -9.62 -25.53
C ARG A 67 28.70 -8.99 -26.93
N GLN A 68 29.22 -9.72 -27.92
CA GLN A 68 29.24 -9.32 -29.33
C GLN A 68 27.83 -9.30 -29.95
N LEU A 69 26.99 -10.28 -29.63
CA LEU A 69 25.59 -10.31 -30.05
C LEU A 69 24.77 -9.16 -29.43
N ARG A 70 24.99 -8.86 -28.15
CA ARG A 70 24.32 -7.75 -27.46
C ARG A 70 24.72 -6.39 -28.04
N SER A 71 25.99 -6.21 -28.40
CA SER A 71 26.49 -4.92 -28.90
C SER A 71 26.15 -4.67 -30.37
N LEU A 72 26.16 -5.71 -31.22
CA LEU A 72 26.07 -5.52 -32.66
C LEU A 72 24.64 -5.42 -33.21
N ASN A 73 23.65 -6.06 -32.59
CA ASN A 73 22.34 -6.22 -33.25
C ASN A 73 21.15 -5.65 -32.47
N VAL A 74 21.09 -5.80 -31.15
CA VAL A 74 19.88 -5.48 -30.36
C VAL A 74 19.52 -3.99 -30.43
N ARG A 75 20.49 -3.10 -30.19
CA ARG A 75 20.23 -1.64 -30.21
C ARG A 75 19.85 -1.14 -31.60
N ASN A 76 20.52 -1.64 -32.63
CA ASN A 76 20.28 -1.25 -34.02
C ASN A 76 18.95 -1.81 -34.55
N GLN A 77 18.58 -3.02 -34.15
CA GLN A 77 17.32 -3.65 -34.52
C GLN A 77 16.14 -3.00 -33.81
N ILE A 78 16.26 -2.68 -32.52
CA ILE A 78 15.25 -1.90 -31.78
C ILE A 78 15.06 -0.53 -32.42
N MET A 79 16.15 0.19 -32.76
CA MET A 79 16.03 1.49 -33.41
C MET A 79 15.38 1.39 -34.80
N ARG A 80 15.66 0.35 -35.59
CA ARG A 80 15.03 0.13 -36.90
C ARG A 80 13.55 -0.26 -36.82
N THR A 81 13.16 -0.97 -35.76
CA THR A 81 11.75 -1.32 -35.52
C THR A 81 10.95 -0.15 -35.00
N ILE A 82 11.54 0.69 -34.14
CA ILE A 82 10.88 1.85 -33.53
C ILE A 82 10.86 3.05 -34.49
N ASP A 83 11.90 3.23 -35.31
CA ASP A 83 12.06 4.34 -36.26
C ASP A 83 12.39 3.79 -37.65
N ASN A 84 11.38 3.23 -38.33
CA ASN A 84 11.54 2.66 -39.66
C ASN A 84 11.70 3.75 -40.74
N ASP A 85 11.07 4.91 -40.55
CA ASP A 85 10.98 6.02 -41.52
C ASP A 85 11.96 7.17 -41.23
N GLY A 86 12.71 7.11 -40.12
CA GLY A 86 13.64 8.14 -39.68
C GLY A 86 12.96 9.42 -39.20
N SER A 87 11.65 9.38 -38.98
CA SER A 87 10.86 10.53 -38.53
C SER A 87 11.25 10.94 -37.10
N LEU A 88 11.50 9.96 -36.21
CA LEU A 88 11.87 10.24 -34.82
C LEU A 88 13.22 10.93 -34.75
N ARG A 89 14.22 10.46 -35.49
CA ARG A 89 15.52 11.15 -35.59
C ARG A 89 15.40 12.59 -36.08
N ARG A 90 14.57 12.84 -37.10
CA ARG A 90 14.38 14.20 -37.66
C ARG A 90 13.70 15.14 -36.66
N THR A 91 12.68 14.67 -35.95
CA THR A 91 12.02 15.46 -34.90
C THR A 91 12.98 15.73 -33.73
N PHE A 92 13.84 14.77 -33.39
CA PHE A 92 14.82 14.92 -32.31
C PHE A 92 15.99 15.86 -32.61
N ASP A 93 16.31 16.05 -33.88
CA ASP A 93 17.31 16.99 -34.35
C ASP A 93 16.72 18.38 -34.69
N ASP A 94 15.41 18.59 -34.56
CA ASP A 94 14.77 19.88 -34.82
C ASP A 94 15.19 20.93 -33.76
N PRO A 95 15.84 22.03 -34.17
CA PRO A 95 16.26 23.09 -33.25
C PRO A 95 15.08 23.77 -32.53
N ALA A 96 13.86 23.69 -33.05
CA ALA A 96 12.66 24.25 -32.43
C ALA A 96 12.22 23.52 -31.14
N LEU A 97 12.65 22.26 -30.96
CA LEU A 97 12.36 21.45 -29.77
C LEU A 97 13.48 21.53 -28.72
N LYS A 98 14.73 21.75 -29.14
CA LYS A 98 15.88 21.90 -28.23
C LYS A 98 15.99 23.28 -27.57
N GLY A 99 15.37 24.30 -28.17
CA GLY A 99 15.65 25.71 -27.86
C GLY A 99 14.57 26.48 -27.12
N ARG A 100 13.47 25.86 -26.67
CA ARG A 100 12.46 26.56 -25.87
C ARG A 100 12.65 26.25 -24.38
N PRO A 101 13.16 27.19 -23.58
CA PRO A 101 12.93 27.15 -22.15
C PRO A 101 11.42 27.08 -21.91
N PHE A 102 10.97 26.20 -21.01
CA PHE A 102 9.65 26.33 -20.40
C PHE A 102 9.63 27.67 -19.67
N ASP A 103 9.14 28.72 -20.33
CA ASP A 103 8.92 30.02 -19.71
C ASP A 103 7.60 29.93 -18.94
N ASP A 104 7.67 29.37 -17.73
CA ASP A 104 6.57 29.32 -16.76
C ASP A 104 6.29 30.71 -16.13
N ARG A 105 6.85 31.79 -16.68
CA ARG A 105 6.46 33.14 -16.28
C ARG A 105 5.03 33.37 -16.75
N PRO A 106 4.06 33.56 -15.84
CA PRO A 106 2.74 33.99 -16.24
C PRO A 106 2.90 35.31 -16.98
N LYS A 107 2.58 35.31 -18.28
CA LYS A 107 2.53 36.54 -19.06
C LYS A 107 1.55 37.46 -18.34
N PRO A 108 1.98 38.66 -17.90
CA PRO A 108 1.08 39.59 -17.23
C PRO A 108 -0.11 39.81 -18.15
N LEU A 109 -1.30 39.47 -17.67
CA LEU A 109 -2.52 39.83 -18.37
C LEU A 109 -2.52 41.37 -18.47
N PRO A 110 -2.81 41.94 -19.66
CA PRO A 110 -2.99 43.38 -19.76
C PRO A 110 -4.06 43.79 -18.75
N ALA A 111 -3.72 44.77 -17.90
CA ALA A 111 -4.65 45.37 -16.97
C ALA A 111 -5.68 46.18 -17.77
N THR A 112 -6.67 45.49 -18.31
CA THR A 112 -7.91 46.09 -18.81
C THR A 112 -8.94 45.92 -17.70
N ASP A 113 -9.32 47.06 -17.13
CA ASP A 113 -10.48 47.36 -16.30
C ASP A 113 -11.11 46.17 -15.57
N ALA A 114 -10.78 46.06 -14.29
CA ALA A 114 -11.59 45.30 -13.35
C ALA A 114 -13.03 45.85 -13.41
N PRO A 115 -14.05 45.05 -13.78
CA PRO A 115 -15.42 45.48 -13.58
C PRO A 115 -15.66 45.65 -12.07
N ASP A 116 -16.21 46.80 -11.70
CA ASP A 116 -16.61 47.15 -10.33
C ASP A 116 -17.30 45.96 -9.66
N LEU A 117 -16.71 45.47 -8.58
CA LEU A 117 -17.31 44.45 -7.73
C LEU A 117 -18.51 45.09 -7.02
N ILE A 118 -19.71 44.83 -7.53
CA ILE A 118 -20.96 45.09 -6.81
C ILE A 118 -20.87 44.35 -5.46
N PRO A 119 -21.02 45.02 -4.31
CA PRO A 119 -20.99 44.34 -3.02
C PRO A 119 -22.16 43.34 -2.93
N PRO A 120 -21.94 42.14 -2.37
CA PRO A 120 -23.01 41.17 -2.20
C PRO A 120 -24.08 41.71 -1.24
N PRO A 121 -25.39 41.43 -1.49
CA PRO A 121 -26.43 41.85 -0.57
C PRO A 121 -26.26 41.17 0.80
N PRO A 122 -26.72 41.81 1.89
CA PRO A 122 -26.70 41.22 3.22
C PRO A 122 -27.36 39.84 3.23
N ARG A 123 -26.64 38.83 3.72
CA ARG A 123 -27.19 37.48 3.91
C ARG A 123 -28.20 37.51 5.05
N GLU A 124 -29.48 37.61 4.71
CA GLU A 124 -30.55 37.24 5.65
C GLU A 124 -30.48 35.72 5.89
N ASN A 125 -30.13 35.39 7.14
CA ASN A 125 -30.45 34.17 7.87
C ASN A 125 -30.69 32.88 7.04
N ILE A 126 -29.60 32.18 6.69
CA ILE A 126 -29.69 30.81 6.19
C ILE A 126 -29.83 29.86 7.39
N GLY A 127 -31.06 29.80 7.89
CA GLY A 127 -31.55 28.72 8.74
C GLY A 127 -32.60 27.92 7.98
N SER A 128 -32.32 27.52 6.74
CA SER A 128 -33.07 26.52 5.98
C SER A 128 -32.38 26.25 4.65
N SER A 129 -31.82 25.05 4.50
CA SER A 129 -31.49 24.53 3.19
C SER A 129 -32.76 24.46 2.34
N PRO A 130 -32.74 24.86 1.06
CA PRO A 130 -33.93 24.83 0.19
C PRO A 130 -34.28 23.42 -0.31
N LEU A 131 -33.56 22.40 0.14
CA LEU A 131 -33.93 21.00 -0.06
C LEU A 131 -34.45 20.50 1.29
N GLY A 132 -35.77 20.38 1.41
CA GLY A 132 -36.48 19.92 2.60
C GLY A 132 -36.16 18.47 2.97
N ILE A 133 -34.94 18.24 3.43
CA ILE A 133 -34.52 16.99 4.04
C ILE A 133 -34.63 17.19 5.54
N GLU A 134 -35.70 16.66 6.12
CA GLU A 134 -35.83 16.56 7.57
C GLU A 134 -34.66 15.73 8.14
N PRO A 135 -34.07 16.11 9.28
CA PRO A 135 -33.06 15.28 9.92
C PRO A 135 -33.74 13.98 10.39
N LEU A 136 -33.42 12.88 9.69
CA LEU A 136 -33.86 11.54 10.06
C LEU A 136 -33.37 11.21 11.48
N SER A 137 -34.30 11.26 12.42
CA SER A 137 -34.10 10.73 13.76
C SER A 137 -34.00 9.21 13.65
N PHE A 138 -32.81 8.68 13.92
CA PHE A 138 -32.56 7.25 13.93
C PHE A 138 -33.21 6.64 15.17
N THR A 139 -34.45 6.15 15.04
CA THR A 139 -35.06 5.27 16.03
C THR A 139 -34.45 3.88 15.83
N GLY A 140 -33.62 3.47 16.79
CA GLY A 140 -32.93 2.18 16.77
C GLY A 140 -33.91 1.03 16.55
N SER A 141 -33.77 0.34 15.42
CA SER A 141 -34.44 -0.93 15.17
C SER A 141 -33.50 -2.04 15.62
N THR A 142 -33.92 -2.78 16.64
CA THR A 142 -33.27 -4.00 17.11
C THR A 142 -33.26 -5.06 16.00
N PRO A 143 -32.12 -5.71 15.70
CA PRO A 143 -32.13 -6.82 14.77
C PRO A 143 -32.81 -8.03 15.41
N VAL A 144 -34.00 -8.35 14.90
CA VAL A 144 -34.66 -9.65 15.08
C VAL A 144 -33.76 -10.74 14.50
N THR A 145 -33.55 -11.76 15.33
CA THR A 145 -32.86 -13.02 15.00
C THR A 145 -33.65 -13.83 13.98
N GLU A 146 -33.07 -14.10 12.79
CA GLU A 146 -33.34 -15.32 12.03
C GLU A 146 -32.17 -15.59 11.04
N PRO A 147 -31.40 -16.69 11.18
CA PRO A 147 -30.23 -16.97 10.36
C PRO A 147 -30.56 -18.00 9.28
N ASP A 148 -31.35 -17.65 8.27
CA ASP A 148 -31.53 -18.58 7.13
C ASP A 148 -31.54 -17.95 5.74
N GLN A 149 -31.48 -16.62 5.60
CA GLN A 149 -31.30 -16.01 4.29
C GLN A 149 -30.36 -14.81 4.34
N ALA A 150 -29.06 -15.09 4.23
CA ALA A 150 -28.10 -14.14 3.71
C ALA A 150 -27.54 -14.69 2.39
N PRO A 151 -27.58 -13.95 1.27
CA PRO A 151 -26.95 -14.42 0.04
C PRO A 151 -25.45 -14.52 0.28
N ALA A 152 -24.90 -15.74 0.18
CA ALA A 152 -23.49 -16.00 0.39
C ALA A 152 -22.66 -15.38 -0.75
N VAL A 153 -22.24 -14.13 -0.59
CA VAL A 153 -21.23 -13.46 -1.44
C VAL A 153 -19.82 -13.99 -1.13
N VAL A 154 -19.71 -15.29 -0.80
CA VAL A 154 -18.45 -15.96 -0.50
C VAL A 154 -18.43 -17.29 -1.25
N PRO A 155 -17.50 -17.49 -2.20
CA PRO A 155 -17.32 -18.75 -2.90
C PRO A 155 -17.25 -19.94 -1.92
N PRO A 156 -17.85 -21.10 -2.26
CA PRO A 156 -18.03 -22.22 -1.32
C PRO A 156 -16.70 -22.76 -0.77
N ALA A 157 -15.60 -22.64 -1.52
CA ALA A 157 -14.26 -23.01 -1.07
C ALA A 157 -13.75 -22.12 0.08
N ILE A 158 -14.05 -20.82 0.02
CA ILE A 158 -13.64 -19.85 1.05
C ILE A 158 -14.50 -20.06 2.30
N ALA A 159 -15.80 -20.28 2.14
CA ALA A 159 -16.72 -20.58 3.26
C ALA A 159 -16.29 -21.84 4.03
N ARG A 160 -15.96 -22.93 3.32
CA ARG A 160 -15.48 -24.18 3.95
C ARG A 160 -14.15 -23.98 4.68
N ARG A 161 -13.23 -23.21 4.10
CA ARG A 161 -11.95 -22.91 4.72
C ARG A 161 -12.12 -22.10 6.01
N ILE A 162 -12.98 -21.08 6.00
CA ILE A 162 -13.28 -20.26 7.19
C ILE A 162 -13.97 -21.10 8.27
N ALA A 163 -14.94 -21.94 7.91
CA ALA A 163 -15.63 -22.82 8.86
C ALA A 163 -14.66 -23.83 9.52
N SER A 164 -13.74 -24.41 8.75
CA SER A 164 -12.72 -25.33 9.30
C SER A 164 -11.67 -24.63 10.19
N ALA A 165 -11.43 -23.34 9.97
CA ALA A 165 -10.46 -22.54 10.71
C ALA A 165 -11.07 -21.85 11.94
N TRP A 166 -12.40 -21.76 12.02
CA TRP A 166 -13.16 -21.11 13.09
C TRP A 166 -12.78 -21.56 14.52
N PRO A 167 -12.56 -22.86 14.80
CA PRO A 167 -12.15 -23.32 16.14
C PRO A 167 -10.76 -22.86 16.57
N ARG A 168 -9.93 -22.40 15.62
CA ARG A 168 -8.54 -21.97 15.87
C ARG A 168 -8.37 -20.44 15.82
N LEU A 169 -9.41 -19.73 15.40
CA LEU A 169 -9.44 -18.27 15.39
C LEU A 169 -9.68 -17.78 16.81
N ARG A 170 -8.60 -17.66 17.59
CA ARG A 170 -8.65 -16.83 18.81
C ARG A 170 -8.59 -15.37 18.36
N THR A 171 -9.64 -14.60 18.65
CA THR A 171 -9.54 -13.15 18.59
C THR A 171 -8.43 -12.73 19.56
N PRO A 172 -7.36 -12.05 19.12
CA PRO A 172 -6.41 -11.51 20.06
C PRO A 172 -7.18 -10.58 21.02
N ALA A 173 -7.10 -10.85 22.32
CA ALA A 173 -7.77 -10.07 23.37
C ALA A 173 -7.23 -8.63 23.50
N ILE A 174 -6.30 -8.26 22.62
CA ILE A 174 -5.68 -6.94 22.58
C ILE A 174 -6.16 -6.30 21.27
N LEU A 175 -7.25 -5.54 21.35
CA LEU A 175 -7.48 -4.50 20.37
C LEU A 175 -6.28 -3.54 20.47
N PRO A 176 -5.44 -3.39 19.43
CA PRO A 176 -4.44 -2.33 19.46
C PRO A 176 -5.19 -1.00 19.64
N PRO A 177 -4.76 -0.10 20.54
CA PRO A 177 -5.43 1.17 20.70
C PRO A 177 -5.46 1.87 19.34
N SER A 178 -6.66 2.20 18.87
CA SER A 178 -6.86 2.89 17.61
C SER A 178 -6.22 4.28 17.70
N ARG A 179 -4.96 4.39 17.27
CA ARG A 179 -4.25 5.68 17.25
C ARG A 179 -4.88 6.55 16.17
N VAL A 180 -5.63 7.56 16.59
CA VAL A 180 -6.15 8.60 15.71
C VAL A 180 -5.10 9.71 15.61
N LEU A 181 -4.81 10.19 14.40
CA LEU A 181 -3.97 11.36 14.17
C LEU A 181 -4.84 12.62 14.27
N HIS A 182 -4.49 13.54 15.16
CA HIS A 182 -5.10 14.87 15.24
C HIS A 182 -3.99 15.90 15.04
N GLY A 183 -4.07 16.70 13.96
CA GLY A 183 -3.10 17.76 13.66
C GLY A 183 -1.64 17.29 13.68
N ASP A 184 -1.33 16.18 12.99
CA ASP A 184 0.02 15.59 12.86
C ASP A 184 0.65 15.07 14.17
N ARG A 185 -0.10 15.04 15.28
CA ARG A 185 0.32 14.40 16.54
C ARG A 185 -0.46 13.10 16.77
N ARG A 186 0.25 12.07 17.25
CA ARG A 186 -0.35 10.78 17.63
C ARG A 186 -0.96 10.92 19.02
N VAL A 187 -2.28 10.78 19.13
CA VAL A 187 -3.00 10.87 20.41
C VAL A 187 -3.73 9.54 20.64
N ALA A 188 -3.68 9.01 21.87
CA ALA A 188 -4.47 7.84 22.23
C ALA A 188 -5.96 8.25 22.31
N PRO A 189 -6.89 7.43 21.81
CA PRO A 189 -8.30 7.70 21.96
C PRO A 189 -8.65 7.67 23.46
N PHE A 190 -9.48 8.62 23.87
CA PHE A 190 -9.96 8.78 25.25
C PHE A 190 -10.51 7.44 25.76
N ILE A 191 -9.91 6.86 26.79
CA ILE A 191 -10.51 5.73 27.50
C ILE A 191 -11.63 6.34 28.32
N ALA A 192 -12.88 6.14 27.89
CA ALA A 192 -14.02 6.37 28.77
C ALA A 192 -13.87 5.40 29.94
N SER A 193 -13.59 5.93 31.13
CA SER A 193 -13.63 5.17 32.37
C SER A 193 -15.05 4.67 32.56
N VAL A 194 -15.29 3.39 32.22
CA VAL A 194 -16.47 2.68 32.67
C VAL A 194 -16.30 2.53 34.18
N SER A 195 -17.14 3.22 34.94
CA SER A 195 -17.21 3.10 36.38
C SER A 195 -17.56 1.64 36.73
N ASP A 196 -16.63 0.94 37.37
CA ASP A 196 -16.87 -0.37 37.97
C ASP A 196 -18.04 -0.26 38.95
N THR A 197 -19.11 -0.99 38.67
CA THR A 197 -20.17 -1.25 39.65
C THR A 197 -19.77 -2.54 40.37
N PRO A 198 -19.60 -2.55 41.70
CA PRO A 198 -19.23 -3.76 42.41
C PRO A 198 -20.38 -4.78 42.35
N THR A 199 -20.09 -5.94 41.77
CA THR A 199 -20.94 -7.13 41.81
C THR A 199 -20.77 -7.80 43.19
N PRO A 200 -21.84 -8.27 43.87
CA PRO A 200 -21.73 -8.78 45.24
C PRO A 200 -20.98 -10.11 45.29
N ASP A 201 -20.14 -10.25 46.31
CA ASP A 201 -19.36 -11.45 46.65
C ASP A 201 -20.24 -12.70 46.79
N VAL A 202 -19.89 -13.74 46.02
CA VAL A 202 -20.33 -15.11 46.30
C VAL A 202 -19.29 -15.74 47.22
N GLN A 203 -19.62 -15.79 48.50
CA GLN A 203 -18.82 -16.36 49.57
C GLN A 203 -18.67 -17.88 49.38
N HIS A 204 -17.45 -18.34 49.07
CA HIS A 204 -17.10 -19.75 49.19
C HIS A 204 -16.56 -20.00 50.60
N SER A 205 -17.38 -20.66 51.41
CA SER A 205 -17.07 -21.10 52.77
C SER A 205 -15.86 -22.04 52.76
N GLN A 206 -14.82 -21.65 53.49
CA GLN A 206 -13.67 -22.49 53.81
C GLN A 206 -14.11 -23.51 54.86
N ASP A 207 -14.10 -24.80 54.51
CA ASP A 207 -14.13 -25.87 55.51
C ASP A 207 -12.69 -26.32 55.79
N GLN A 208 -12.28 -26.12 57.04
CA GLN A 208 -10.97 -26.49 57.56
C GLN A 208 -11.00 -27.98 57.92
N THR A 209 -10.01 -28.76 57.48
CA THR A 209 -9.55 -29.90 58.30
C THR A 209 -8.05 -30.13 58.09
N SER A 210 -7.36 -30.13 59.22
CA SER A 210 -5.91 -30.24 59.47
C SER A 210 -5.22 -31.50 58.92
N PRO A 211 -3.87 -31.49 58.83
CA PRO A 211 -3.07 -32.62 58.39
C PRO A 211 -2.67 -33.57 59.54
N PRO A 212 -2.29 -34.80 59.22
CA PRO A 212 -1.18 -35.44 59.94
C PRO A 212 -0.09 -35.97 58.99
N ALA A 213 1.17 -35.77 59.39
CA ALA A 213 2.35 -36.50 58.94
C ALA A 213 2.57 -37.74 59.84
N PRO A 214 3.66 -38.51 59.69
CA PRO A 214 4.44 -38.94 58.51
C PRO A 214 4.33 -40.48 58.34
N ASP A 215 5.01 -41.07 57.35
CA ASP A 215 5.86 -42.27 57.51
C ASP A 215 6.12 -43.02 56.18
N GLU A 216 7.40 -43.38 56.03
CA GLU A 216 7.96 -44.53 55.30
C GLU A 216 8.01 -44.55 53.75
N GLU A 217 9.23 -44.31 53.25
CA GLU A 217 9.82 -45.06 52.13
C GLU A 217 9.67 -46.58 52.35
N PRO A 218 9.51 -47.36 51.28
CA PRO A 218 10.66 -48.18 50.90
C PRO A 218 10.91 -48.24 49.39
N THR A 219 12.17 -48.00 49.06
CA THR A 219 13.02 -48.70 48.09
C THR A 219 12.45 -49.98 47.46
N CYS A 220 12.52 -50.07 46.13
CA CYS A 220 12.67 -51.25 45.24
C CYS A 220 12.00 -50.91 43.89
N ARG A 221 12.51 -51.20 42.71
CA ARG A 221 13.73 -51.89 42.26
C ARG A 221 13.73 -51.71 40.73
N ASP A 222 14.81 -51.17 40.19
CA ASP A 222 15.07 -51.10 38.76
C ASP A 222 15.20 -52.49 38.14
N ASP A 223 14.76 -52.59 36.89
CA ASP A 223 14.99 -53.65 35.92
C ASP A 223 16.50 -53.89 35.68
N ASP A 224 16.94 -55.15 35.89
CA ASP A 224 17.86 -55.99 35.08
C ASP A 224 18.38 -57.18 35.93
#